data_AF-A0A6N8CVA1-F1
#
_entry.id   AF-A0A6N8CVA1-F1
#
_cell.length_a   1.000
_cell.length_b   1.000
_cell.length_c   1.000
_cell.angle_alpha   90.00
_cell.angle_beta   90.00
_cell.angle_gamma   90.00
#
_symmetry.space_group_name_H-M   'P 1'
#
loop_
_entity.id
_entity.type
_entity.pdbx_description
1 polymer ?
#
loop_
_entity_poly.entity_id
_entity_poly.type
_entity_poly.pdbx_seq_one_letter_code
_entity_poly.pdbx_strand_id
1 'polypeptide(L)' 'MTTGGGIVSIVWDDATVENIVMSEGFSEKLGMGGIHILMSRVSSVTLRRLAALYTEHGNAYVEAPIFGRSEVAIAKKL' A
#
# COMPACT_ATOMS: atom_id res chain seq x y z
N MET A 1 22.70 4.80 4.81
CA MET A 1 21.24 4.81 4.93
C MET A 1 20.69 4.69 3.53
N THR A 2 19.97 3.61 3.22
CA THR A 2 19.14 3.59 2.00
C THR A 2 18.02 4.60 2.20
N THR A 3 17.89 5.56 1.29
CA THR A 3 16.76 6.49 1.27
C THR A 3 15.47 5.68 1.11
N GLY A 4 14.46 5.94 1.94
CA GLY A 4 13.15 5.29 1.82
C GLY A 4 12.55 5.46 0.42
N GLY A 5 11.96 4.40 -0.11
CA GLY A 5 11.32 4.36 -1.43
C GLY A 5 9.83 4.69 -1.39
N GLY A 6 9.22 4.73 -2.57
CA GLY A 6 7.78 4.87 -2.74
C GLY A 6 7.21 3.70 -3.53
N ILE A 7 6.17 3.06 -3.01
CA ILE A 7 5.42 2.01 -3.73
C ILE A 7 3.99 2.50 -3.91
N VAL A 8 3.43 2.32 -5.09
CA VAL A 8 2.00 2.52 -5.36
C VAL A 8 1.44 1.17 -5.78
N SER A 9 0.37 0.71 -5.12
CA SER A 9 -0.29 -0.54 -5.51
C SER A 9 -1.79 -0.39 -5.64
N ILE A 10 -2.32 -1.13 -6.62
CA ILE A 10 -3.74 -1.39 -6.75
C ILE A 10 -3.92 -2.87 -7.13
N VAL A 11 -4.50 -3.62 -6.22
CA VAL A 11 -4.73 -5.06 -6.35
C VAL A 11 -6.11 -5.43 -5.80
N TRP A 12 -6.53 -6.67 -6.04
CA TRP A 12 -7.84 -7.16 -5.63
C TRP A 12 -7.83 -7.70 -4.20
N ASP A 13 -8.90 -7.46 -3.45
CA ASP A 13 -9.16 -8.06 -2.12
C ASP A 13 -8.09 -7.88 -1.03
N ASP A 14 -8.48 -8.23 0.20
CA ASP A 14 -7.64 -8.11 1.40
C ASP A 14 -6.47 -9.10 1.40
N ALA A 15 -6.70 -10.33 0.92
CA ALA A 15 -5.70 -11.40 0.97
C ALA A 15 -4.54 -11.12 0.02
N THR A 16 -4.80 -10.58 -1.18
CA THR A 16 -3.74 -10.21 -2.12
C THR A 16 -2.91 -9.06 -1.60
N VAL A 17 -3.53 -8.07 -0.94
CA VAL A 17 -2.80 -6.98 -0.28
C VAL A 17 -1.90 -7.53 0.82
N GLU A 18 -2.42 -8.37 1.72
CA GLU A 18 -1.62 -8.98 2.79
C GLU A 18 -0.45 -9.80 2.22
N ASN A 19 -0.70 -10.64 1.21
CA ASN A 19 0.32 -11.46 0.58
C ASN A 19 1.46 -10.64 -0.03
N ILE A 20 1.16 -9.48 -0.63
CA ILE A 20 2.18 -8.60 -1.22
C ILE A 20 2.98 -7.90 -0.13
N VAL A 21 2.29 -7.31 0.86
CA VAL A 21 2.97 -6.53 1.91
C VAL A 21 3.80 -7.42 2.83
N MET A 22 3.35 -8.66 3.06
CA MET A 22 4.08 -9.65 3.86
C MET A 22 5.10 -10.46 3.03
N SER A 23 5.23 -10.17 1.73
CA SER A 23 6.21 -10.86 0.89
C SER A 23 7.64 -10.52 1.32
N GLU A 24 8.53 -11.49 1.17
CA GLU A 24 9.94 -11.33 1.52
C GLU A 24 10.57 -10.15 0.76
N GLY A 25 11.19 -9.23 1.50
CA GLY A 25 11.86 -8.08 0.92
C GLY A 25 10.95 -6.89 0.64
N PHE A 26 9.63 -6.95 0.86
CA PHE A 26 8.74 -5.81 0.61
C PHE A 26 9.14 -4.62 1.49
N SER A 27 9.18 -4.83 2.80
CA SER A 27 9.51 -3.79 3.78
C SER A 27 10.97 -3.35 3.70
N GLU A 28 11.89 -4.28 3.45
CA GLU A 28 13.32 -4.02 3.33
C GLU A 28 13.63 -3.17 2.10
N LYS A 29 12.98 -3.45 0.96
CA LYS A 29 13.13 -2.67 -0.27
C LYS A 29 12.41 -1.33 -0.19
N LEU A 30 11.29 -1.25 0.53
CA LEU A 30 10.62 0.02 0.82
C LEU A 30 11.54 0.91 1.67
N GLY A 31 12.32 0.31 2.58
CA GLY A 31 13.33 0.99 3.37
C GLY A 31 12.75 1.85 4.50
N MET A 32 13.62 2.27 5.41
CA MET A 32 13.22 3.09 6.56
C MET A 32 12.67 4.45 6.09
N GLY A 33 11.49 4.80 6.60
CA GLY A 33 10.74 6.00 6.18
C GLY A 33 10.10 5.89 4.79
N GLY A 34 10.16 4.74 4.12
CA GLY A 34 9.48 4.53 2.84
C GLY A 34 7.96 4.52 2.99
N ILE A 35 7.26 4.89 1.91
CA ILE A 35 5.80 5.06 1.92
C ILE A 35 5.15 4.14 0.88
N HIS A 36 4.19 3.32 1.33
CA HIS A 36 3.29 2.59 0.45
C HIS A 36 1.95 3.33 0.28
N ILE A 37 1.63 3.72 -0.94
CA ILE A 37 0.34 4.29 -1.33
C ILE A 37 -0.58 3.13 -1.72
N LEU A 38 -1.46 2.74 -0.80
CA LEU A 38 -2.39 1.62 -0.95
C LEU A 38 -3.70 2.12 -1.59
N MET A 39 -3.89 1.85 -2.87
CA MET A 39 -5.07 2.30 -3.62
C MET A 39 -6.22 1.27 -3.66
N SER A 40 -5.98 0.07 -3.15
CA SER A 40 -6.99 -0.99 -3.02
C SER A 40 -8.04 -0.64 -1.97
N ARG A 41 -9.28 -1.07 -2.19
CA ARG A 41 -10.30 -1.13 -1.14
C ARG A 41 -10.08 -2.37 -0.29
N VAL A 42 -9.76 -2.18 0.98
CA VAL A 42 -9.52 -3.25 1.94
C VAL A 42 -10.39 -3.09 3.19
N SER A 43 -10.61 -4.16 3.94
CA SER A 43 -11.35 -4.07 5.20
C SER A 43 -10.58 -3.33 6.30
N SER A 44 -11.31 -2.82 7.28
CA SER A 44 -10.74 -2.19 8.48
C SER A 44 -9.91 -3.17 9.33
N VAL A 45 -10.16 -4.47 9.24
CA VAL A 45 -9.38 -5.51 9.93
C VAL A 45 -7.98 -5.60 9.31
N THR A 46 -7.90 -5.69 7.99
CA THR A 46 -6.62 -5.71 7.27
C THR A 46 -5.84 -4.42 7.47
N LEU A 47 -6.48 -3.25 7.42
CA LEU A 47 -5.82 -1.96 7.68
C LEU A 47 -5.13 -1.88 9.05
N ARG A 48 -5.76 -2.42 10.10
CA ARG A 48 -5.16 -2.47 11.44
C ARG A 48 -3.92 -3.38 11.47
N ARG A 49 -3.96 -4.51 10.77
CA ARG A 49 -2.83 -5.44 10.67
C ARG A 49 -1.68 -4.82 9.89
N LEU A 50 -1.98 -4.15 8.78
CA LEU A 50 -0.99 -3.40 8.00
C LEU A 50 -0.35 -2.30 8.86
N ALA A 51 -1.13 -1.49 9.59
CA ALA A 51 -0.58 -0.44 10.45
C ALA A 51 0.45 -0.95 11.47
N ALA A 52 0.20 -2.11 12.09
CA ALA A 52 1.16 -2.75 12.98
C ALA A 52 2.44 -3.16 12.23
N LEU A 53 2.29 -3.82 11.07
CA LEU A 53 3.39 -4.28 10.24
C LEU A 53 4.29 -3.13 9.76
N TYR A 54 3.70 -2.05 9.22
CA TYR A 54 4.49 -0.91 8.74
C TYR A 54 5.28 -0.25 9.88
N THR A 55 4.64 -0.09 11.04
CA THR A 55 5.29 0.47 12.24
C THR A 55 6.47 -0.38 12.69
N GLU A 56 6.33 -1.70 12.70
CA GLU A 56 7.40 -2.64 13.08
C GLU A 56 8.64 -2.51 12.18
N HIS A 57 8.44 -2.31 10.87
CA HIS A 57 9.52 -2.18 9.90
C HIS A 57 10.05 -0.75 9.73
N GLY A 58 9.50 0.24 10.47
CA GLY A 58 9.92 1.63 10.37
C GLY A 58 9.59 2.29 9.03
N ASN A 59 8.61 1.76 8.30
CA ASN A 59 8.05 2.34 7.09
C ASN A 59 6.59 2.79 7.37
N ALA A 60 5.93 3.38 6.37
CA ALA A 60 4.58 3.91 6.51
C ALA A 60 3.73 3.53 5.30
N TYR A 61 2.41 3.65 5.47
CA TYR A 61 1.48 3.57 4.36
C TYR A 61 0.42 4.66 4.46
N VAL A 62 -0.19 4.98 3.33
CA VAL A 62 -1.35 5.85 3.24
C VAL A 62 -2.46 5.12 2.50
N GLU A 63 -3.66 5.14 3.06
CA GLU A 63 -4.87 4.69 2.37
C GLU A 63 -5.24 5.72 1.30
N ALA A 64 -5.21 5.30 0.04
CA ALA A 64 -5.58 6.13 -1.11
C ALA A 64 -6.62 5.42 -2.01
N PRO A 65 -7.74 4.90 -1.44
CA PRO A 65 -8.69 4.10 -2.20
C PRO A 65 -9.28 4.90 -3.36
N ILE A 66 -9.20 4.36 -4.57
CA ILE A 66 -9.77 5.02 -5.74
C ILE A 66 -11.29 4.88 -5.78
N PHE A 67 -11.96 5.89 -6.30
CA PHE A 67 -13.39 5.86 -6.61
C PHE A 67 -13.58 6.09 -8.11
N GLY A 68 -14.53 5.39 -8.72
CA GLY A 68 -14.84 5.54 -10.14
C GLY A 68 -14.25 4.43 -11.02
N ARG A 69 -14.55 4.53 -12.32
CA ARG A 69 -14.13 3.54 -13.33
C ARG A 69 -12.80 3.96 -13.97
N SER A 70 -12.06 2.99 -14.49
CA SER A 70 -10.76 3.19 -15.16
C SER A 70 -10.82 4.23 -16.28
N GLU A 71 -11.93 4.30 -17.02
CA GLU A 71 -12.08 5.21 -18.15
C GLU A 71 -12.06 6.69 -17.70
N VAL A 72 -12.57 6.98 -16.49
CA VAL A 72 -12.57 8.35 -15.93
C VAL A 72 -11.16 8.76 -15.48
N ALA A 73 -10.37 7.81 -14.97
CA ALA A 73 -8.97 8.01 -14.64
C ALA A 73 -8.14 8.34 -15.89
N ILE A 74 -8.34 7.58 -16.99
CA ILE A 74 -7.68 7.82 -18.28
C ILE A 74 -8.05 9.21 -18.82
N ALA A 75 -9.32 9.61 -18.70
CA ALA A 75 -9.79 10.90 -19.15
C ALA A 75 -9.28 12.09 -18.32
N LYS A 76 -8.63 11.86 -17.17
CA LYS A 76 -8.20 12.89 -16.19
C LYS A 76 -9.34 13.80 -15.74
N LYS A 77 -10.53 13.23 -15.51
CA LYS A 77 -11.75 13.97 -15.12
C LYS A 77 -12.29 13.54 -13.75
N LEU A 78 -11.42 13.05 -12.89
CA LEU A 78 -11.74 12.62 -11.53
C LEU A 78 -11.81 13.83 -10.59
#